data_AF-X0T5L6-F1
#
_entry.id   AF-X0T5L6-F1
#
_cell.length_a   1.000
_cell.length_b   1.000
_cell.length_c   1.000
_cell.angle_alpha   90.00
_cell.angle_beta   90.00
_cell.angle_gamma   90.00
#
_symmetry.space_group_name_H-M   'P 1'
#
loop_
_entity.id
_entity.type
_entity.pdbx_description
1 polymer ?
#
loop_
_entity_poly.entity_id
_entity_poly.type
_entity_poly.pdbx_seq_one_letter_code
_entity_poly.pdbx_strand_id
1 'polypeptide(L)'
;MLSRKKELNTISTSLKTPYDQSASGIDPEYALIQVKAFAKACFEKASGSHDWEHTLRVFRLCEMIGTVENVDMDILRVAAYLHDIGRDFQDASNGAVCHAEKGAQMAGPTVAKLPFTKKQRENIIHCIRSHRFRNPHKPGTP
;
A
#
# COMPACT_ATOMS: atom_id res chain seq x y z
N MET A 1 16.79 56.91 -33.74
CA MET A 1 16.12 55.59 -33.82
C MET A 1 15.91 55.08 -32.41
N LEU A 2 14.70 54.60 -32.10
CA LEU A 2 14.12 54.45 -30.76
C LEU A 2 14.83 53.44 -29.83
N SER A 3 14.80 53.79 -28.55
CA SER A 3 15.01 52.94 -27.36
C SER A 3 14.00 51.80 -27.24
N ARG A 4 14.38 50.67 -26.62
CA ARG A 4 13.55 49.89 -25.65
C ARG A 4 14.32 48.74 -24.98
N LYS A 5 14.29 48.75 -23.64
CA LYS A 5 14.57 47.64 -22.71
C LYS A 5 13.53 46.51 -22.84
N LYS A 6 13.82 45.37 -22.19
CA LYS A 6 12.96 44.24 -21.73
C LYS A 6 13.18 42.94 -22.54
N GLU A 7 13.20 41.74 -21.96
CA GLU A 7 12.66 41.27 -20.69
C GLU A 7 13.33 39.92 -20.31
N LEU A 8 13.57 39.72 -19.01
CA LEU A 8 13.80 38.41 -18.40
C LEU A 8 12.48 37.62 -18.47
N ASN A 9 12.53 36.34 -18.83
CA ASN A 9 11.42 35.42 -18.56
C ASN A 9 11.92 34.04 -18.12
N THR A 10 12.07 33.94 -16.81
CA THR A 10 11.66 32.82 -15.94
C THR A 10 10.83 31.73 -16.64
N ILE A 11 11.38 30.51 -16.71
CA ILE A 11 10.56 29.30 -16.83
C ILE A 11 10.34 28.77 -15.42
N SER A 12 9.12 28.98 -14.94
CA SER A 12 8.55 28.48 -13.70
C SER A 12 8.63 26.95 -13.67
N THR A 13 9.61 26.39 -12.98
CA THR A 13 9.48 25.04 -12.43
C THR A 13 8.48 25.13 -11.28
N SER A 14 7.23 24.78 -11.57
CA SER A 14 6.20 24.60 -10.54
C SER A 14 6.62 23.45 -9.62
N LEU A 15 7.39 23.79 -8.59
CA LEU A 15 7.61 22.94 -7.43
C LEU A 15 6.23 22.54 -6.90
N LYS A 16 5.93 21.24 -6.92
CA LYS A 16 4.82 20.71 -6.12
C LYS A 16 5.09 21.16 -4.68
N THR A 17 4.12 21.86 -4.10
CA THR A 17 4.21 22.46 -2.78
C THR A 17 4.57 21.39 -1.73
N PRO A 18 5.49 21.66 -0.80
CA PRO A 18 5.79 20.72 0.28
C PRO A 18 4.53 20.60 1.14
N TYR A 19 4.07 19.36 1.24
CA TYR A 19 3.09 18.84 2.19
C TYR A 19 2.98 19.71 3.45
N ASP A 20 1.77 20.24 3.71
CA ASP A 20 1.44 21.07 4.86
C ASP A 20 1.82 20.35 6.17
N GLN A 21 2.95 20.77 6.75
CA GLN A 21 3.45 20.31 8.03
C GLN A 21 2.69 20.98 9.16
N SER A 22 1.40 20.69 9.32
CA SER A 22 0.64 21.24 10.46
C SER A 22 -0.54 20.38 10.92
N ALA A 23 -0.29 19.09 11.18
CA ALA A 23 -1.00 18.35 12.22
C ALA A 23 -0.17 17.13 12.62
N SER A 24 -0.02 16.88 13.91
CA SER A 24 0.59 15.69 14.50
C SER A 24 0.17 14.40 13.76
N GLY A 25 1.04 13.86 12.91
CA GLY A 25 0.67 12.77 12.02
C GLY A 25 1.89 12.19 11.34
N ILE A 26 2.07 10.89 11.47
CA ILE A 26 3.15 10.12 10.87
C ILE A 26 3.23 10.40 9.35
N ASP A 27 4.44 10.55 8.81
CA ASP A 27 4.72 10.62 7.36
C ASP A 27 4.26 9.33 6.65
N PRO A 28 3.52 9.38 5.53
CA PRO A 28 3.17 8.20 4.73
C PRO A 28 4.36 7.26 4.42
N GLU A 29 5.56 7.81 4.22
CA GLU A 29 6.76 7.01 4.02
C GLU A 29 7.13 6.22 5.29
N TYR A 30 7.04 6.86 6.47
CA TYR A 30 7.27 6.20 7.75
C TYR A 30 6.17 5.17 8.08
N ALA A 31 4.93 5.43 7.66
CA ALA A 31 3.84 4.47 7.75
C ALA A 31 4.16 3.20 6.94
N LEU A 32 4.71 3.36 5.74
CA LEU A 32 5.08 2.25 4.86
C LEU A 32 6.26 1.43 5.41
N ILE A 33 7.26 2.09 6.03
CA ILE A 33 8.38 1.40 6.69
C ILE A 33 7.87 0.46 7.79
N GLN A 34 6.94 0.94 8.63
CA GLN A 34 6.35 0.11 9.69
C GLN A 34 5.55 -1.06 9.12
N VAL A 35 4.75 -0.82 8.09
CA VAL A 35 3.98 -1.87 7.40
C VAL A 35 4.91 -2.93 6.80
N LYS A 36 5.98 -2.51 6.13
CA LYS A 36 6.98 -3.41 5.55
C LYS A 36 7.67 -4.26 6.62
N ALA A 37 8.05 -3.65 7.74
CA ALA A 37 8.68 -4.37 8.85
C ALA A 37 7.74 -5.41 9.46
N PHE A 38 6.49 -5.01 9.70
CA PHE A 38 5.44 -5.92 10.20
C PHE A 38 5.19 -7.07 9.22
N ALA A 39 4.99 -6.78 7.93
CA ALA A 39 4.81 -7.79 6.91
C ALA A 39 5.98 -8.77 6.88
N LYS A 40 7.23 -8.27 6.83
CA LYS A 40 8.43 -9.10 6.83
C LYS A 40 8.49 -10.05 8.02
N ALA A 41 8.15 -9.57 9.22
CA ALA A 41 8.09 -10.41 10.42
C ALA A 41 7.04 -11.53 10.31
N CYS A 42 5.90 -11.29 9.65
CA CYS A 42 4.90 -12.33 9.38
C CYS A 42 5.40 -13.44 8.45
N PHE A 43 6.41 -13.18 7.62
CA PHE A 43 6.96 -14.16 6.66
C PHE A 43 8.25 -14.84 7.15
N GLU A 44 8.67 -14.67 8.41
CA GLU A 44 9.91 -15.27 8.93
C GLU A 44 9.93 -16.81 8.84
N LYS A 45 8.76 -17.44 8.89
CA LYS A 45 8.58 -18.90 8.79
C LYS A 45 7.99 -19.34 7.46
N ALA A 46 7.68 -18.39 6.57
CA ALA A 46 7.11 -18.68 5.27
C ALA A 46 8.17 -19.35 4.38
N SER A 47 7.73 -20.29 3.55
CA SER A 47 8.59 -20.99 2.60
C SER A 47 7.85 -21.28 1.30
N GLY A 48 8.60 -21.67 0.26
CA GLY A 48 8.01 -21.97 -1.05
C GLY A 48 7.61 -20.72 -1.83
N SER A 49 6.53 -20.82 -2.61
CA SER A 49 6.16 -19.77 -3.58
C SER A 49 5.51 -18.52 -2.99
N HIS A 50 5.28 -18.47 -1.68
CA HIS A 50 4.59 -17.39 -0.95
C HIS A 50 5.44 -16.81 0.19
N ASP A 51 6.76 -16.85 0.02
CA ASP A 51 7.70 -16.25 0.96
C ASP A 51 7.77 -14.72 0.83
N TRP A 52 8.65 -14.10 1.62
CA TRP A 52 8.86 -12.65 1.56
C TRP A 52 9.24 -12.14 0.15
N GLU A 53 9.99 -12.93 -0.63
CA GLU A 53 10.37 -12.56 -1.99
C GLU A 53 9.16 -12.54 -2.93
N HIS A 54 8.17 -13.42 -2.74
CA HIS A 54 6.88 -13.32 -3.43
C HIS A 54 6.24 -11.95 -3.20
N THR A 55 6.09 -11.54 -1.93
CA THR A 55 5.49 -10.25 -1.56
C THR A 55 6.26 -9.07 -2.18
N LEU A 56 7.59 -9.10 -2.20
CA LEU A 56 8.38 -8.05 -2.84
C LEU A 56 8.19 -7.97 -4.36
N ARG A 57 8.06 -9.11 -5.05
CA ARG A 57 7.80 -9.12 -6.50
C ARG A 57 6.41 -8.54 -6.81
N VAL A 58 5.40 -8.92 -6.03
CA VAL A 58 4.03 -8.37 -6.16
C VAL A 58 4.03 -6.87 -5.86
N PHE A 59 4.68 -6.42 -4.79
CA PHE A 59 4.79 -5.01 -4.44
C PHE A 59 5.40 -4.17 -5.59
N ARG A 60 6.53 -4.60 -6.15
CA ARG A 60 7.19 -3.90 -7.28
C ARG A 60 6.29 -3.84 -8.51
N LEU A 61 5.56 -4.93 -8.80
CA LEU A 61 4.59 -4.97 -9.89
C LEU A 61 3.45 -3.97 -9.66
N CYS A 62 2.89 -3.94 -8.44
CA CYS A 62 1.88 -2.97 -8.06
C CYS A 62 2.39 -1.54 -8.20
N GLU A 63 3.63 -1.24 -7.81
CA GLU A 63 4.19 0.10 -7.99
C GLU A 63 4.28 0.50 -9.47
N MET A 64 4.78 -0.39 -10.33
CA MET A 64 4.86 -0.12 -11.77
C MET A 64 3.47 0.14 -12.38
N ILE A 65 2.50 -0.73 -12.11
CA ILE A 65 1.14 -0.59 -12.67
C ILE A 65 0.43 0.62 -12.06
N GLY A 66 0.52 0.82 -10.74
CA GLY A 66 -0.17 1.91 -10.05
C GLY A 66 0.24 3.29 -10.55
N THR A 67 1.51 3.47 -10.94
CA THR A 67 1.98 4.75 -11.51
C THR A 67 1.30 5.14 -12.83
N VAL A 68 0.78 4.17 -13.60
CA VAL A 68 0.09 4.42 -14.87
C VAL A 68 -1.44 4.38 -14.74
N GLU A 69 -1.98 3.72 -13.70
CA GLU A 69 -3.43 3.51 -13.51
C GLU A 69 -4.13 4.61 -12.67
N ASN A 70 -3.46 5.72 -12.34
CA ASN A 70 -4.01 6.84 -11.54
C ASN A 70 -4.71 6.38 -10.24
N VAL A 71 -4.05 5.51 -9.49
CA VAL A 71 -4.56 4.94 -8.23
C VAL A 71 -4.04 5.69 -7.01
N ASP A 72 -4.70 5.49 -5.86
CA ASP A 72 -4.14 5.88 -4.57
C ASP A 72 -2.96 4.94 -4.23
N MET A 73 -1.74 5.45 -4.44
CA MET A 73 -0.51 4.69 -4.26
C MET A 73 -0.27 4.28 -2.81
N ASP A 74 -0.77 5.05 -1.84
CA ASP A 74 -0.58 4.74 -0.42
C ASP A 74 -1.41 3.53 -0.02
N ILE A 75 -2.68 3.47 -0.47
CA ILE A 75 -3.53 2.28 -0.33
C ILE A 75 -2.87 1.08 -1.00
N LEU A 76 -2.45 1.23 -2.27
CA LEU A 76 -1.93 0.12 -3.07
C LEU A 76 -0.68 -0.49 -2.45
N ARG A 77 0.28 0.35 -2.05
CA ARG A 77 1.55 -0.07 -1.44
C ARG A 77 1.33 -0.82 -0.14
N VAL A 78 0.46 -0.30 0.73
CA VAL A 78 0.16 -0.93 2.02
C VAL A 78 -0.57 -2.26 1.81
N ALA A 79 -1.58 -2.30 0.94
CA ALA A 79 -2.30 -3.53 0.63
C ALA A 79 -1.38 -4.59 0.02
N ALA A 80 -0.46 -4.22 -0.87
CA ALA A 80 0.48 -5.15 -1.50
C ALA A 80 1.42 -5.81 -0.50
N TYR A 81 1.96 -5.07 0.47
CA TYR A 81 2.79 -5.66 1.53
C TYR A 81 2.01 -6.62 2.43
N LEU A 82 0.71 -6.35 2.64
CA LEU A 82 -0.09 -7.06 3.63
C LEU A 82 -0.96 -8.19 3.05
N HIS A 83 -1.07 -8.32 1.72
CA HIS A 83 -2.08 -9.20 1.10
C HIS A 83 -1.98 -10.67 1.54
N ASP A 84 -0.76 -11.19 1.69
CA ASP A 84 -0.48 -12.61 1.97
C ASP A 84 -0.06 -12.89 3.42
N ILE A 85 -0.12 -11.93 4.36
CA ILE A 85 0.36 -12.13 5.75
C ILE A 85 -0.42 -13.20 6.53
N GLY A 86 -1.60 -13.60 6.04
CA GLY A 86 -2.39 -14.69 6.60
C GLY A 86 -1.97 -16.08 6.10
N ARG A 87 -0.94 -16.19 5.25
CA ARG A 87 -0.62 -17.43 4.53
C ARG A 87 -0.21 -18.58 5.45
N ASP A 88 0.63 -18.32 6.44
CA ASP A 88 1.09 -19.31 7.42
C ASP A 88 -0.09 -19.98 8.15
N PHE A 89 -1.17 -19.23 8.42
CA PHE A 89 -2.37 -19.78 9.05
C PHE A 89 -3.16 -20.69 8.11
N GLN A 90 -3.22 -20.36 6.83
CA GLN A 90 -3.85 -21.24 5.84
C GLN A 90 -3.06 -22.55 5.72
N ASP A 91 -1.74 -22.46 5.62
CA ASP A 91 -0.89 -23.63 5.44
C ASP A 91 -0.90 -24.52 6.70
N ALA A 92 -0.82 -23.93 7.91
CA ALA A 92 -0.91 -24.67 9.17
C ALA A 92 -2.28 -25.33 9.43
N SER A 93 -3.34 -24.82 8.80
CA SER A 93 -4.70 -25.35 8.94
C SER A 93 -5.13 -26.25 7.78
N ASN A 94 -4.21 -26.61 6.88
CA ASN A 94 -4.49 -27.34 5.65
C ASN A 94 -5.64 -26.72 4.83
N GLY A 95 -5.71 -25.40 4.79
CA GLY A 95 -6.71 -24.65 4.01
C GLY A 95 -8.04 -24.39 4.72
N ALA A 96 -8.25 -24.84 5.95
CA ALA A 96 -9.47 -24.55 6.70
C ALA A 96 -9.63 -23.05 7.02
N VAL A 97 -8.52 -22.32 7.14
CA VAL A 97 -8.49 -20.86 7.30
C VAL A 97 -8.08 -20.20 5.98
N CYS A 98 -8.90 -19.28 5.48
CA CYS A 98 -8.57 -18.50 4.28
C CYS A 98 -7.51 -17.43 4.59
N HIS A 99 -6.37 -17.42 3.87
CA HIS A 99 -5.31 -16.43 4.10
C HIS A 99 -5.76 -14.98 3.84
N ALA A 100 -6.67 -14.75 2.90
CA ALA A 100 -7.14 -13.40 2.58
C ALA A 100 -8.00 -12.82 3.72
N GLU A 101 -8.90 -13.62 4.28
CA GLU A 101 -9.72 -13.21 5.43
C GLU A 101 -8.86 -13.07 6.69
N LYS A 102 -7.97 -14.03 6.92
CA LYS A 102 -7.06 -14.00 8.07
C LYS A 102 -6.08 -12.82 7.98
N GLY A 103 -5.54 -12.55 6.79
CA GLY A 103 -4.67 -11.42 6.51
C GLY A 103 -5.39 -10.09 6.75
N ALA A 104 -6.64 -9.96 6.30
CA ALA A 104 -7.45 -8.77 6.56
C ALA A 104 -7.69 -8.56 8.07
N GLN A 105 -7.97 -9.63 8.81
CA GLN A 105 -8.07 -9.59 10.28
C GLN A 105 -6.75 -9.14 10.93
N MET A 106 -5.62 -9.71 10.51
CA MET A 106 -4.29 -9.40 11.04
C MET A 106 -3.83 -7.98 10.72
N ALA A 107 -4.17 -7.48 9.54
CA ALA A 107 -3.81 -6.13 9.09
C ALA A 107 -4.56 -5.04 9.86
N GLY A 108 -5.78 -5.31 10.33
CA GLY A 108 -6.66 -4.34 11.00
C GLY A 108 -5.97 -3.49 12.08
N PRO A 109 -5.36 -4.09 13.12
CA PRO A 109 -4.67 -3.35 14.17
C PRO A 109 -3.49 -2.50 13.69
N THR A 110 -2.75 -2.97 12.68
CA THR A 110 -1.63 -2.21 12.08
C THR A 110 -2.16 -1.04 11.27
N VAL A 111 -3.14 -1.28 10.39
CA VAL A 111 -3.77 -0.28 9.52
C VAL A 111 -4.51 0.80 10.33
N ALA A 112 -5.13 0.43 11.46
CA ALA A 112 -5.82 1.37 12.34
C ALA A 112 -4.91 2.46 12.92
N LYS A 113 -3.60 2.18 13.05
CA LYS A 113 -2.60 3.12 13.58
C LYS A 113 -1.97 4.00 12.50
N LEU A 114 -2.24 3.73 11.23
CA LEU A 114 -1.67 4.48 10.11
C LEU A 114 -2.40 5.82 9.94
N PRO A 115 -1.70 6.85 9.46
CA PRO A 115 -2.20 8.23 9.29
C PRO A 115 -3.15 8.37 8.08
N PHE A 116 -4.02 7.39 7.84
CA PHE A 116 -4.95 7.37 6.72
C PHE A 116 -6.36 7.80 7.13
N THR A 117 -7.17 8.18 6.15
CA THR A 117 -8.60 8.37 6.37
C THR A 117 -9.30 7.05 6.68
N LYS A 118 -10.50 7.10 7.26
CA LYS A 118 -11.33 5.89 7.49
C LYS A 118 -11.56 5.12 6.18
N LYS A 119 -11.90 5.82 5.10
CA LYS A 119 -12.13 5.23 3.77
C LYS A 119 -10.87 4.55 3.21
N GLN A 120 -9.70 5.18 3.33
CA GLN A 120 -8.44 4.55 2.90
C GLN A 120 -8.13 3.28 3.70
N ARG A 121 -8.32 3.29 5.02
CA ARG A 121 -8.15 2.09 5.85
C ARG A 121 -9.11 0.97 5.45
N GLU A 122 -10.38 1.29 5.24
CA GLU A 122 -11.39 0.33 4.77
C GLU A 122 -11.02 -0.25 3.40
N ASN A 123 -10.53 0.59 2.49
CA ASN A 123 -10.05 0.15 1.17
C ASN A 123 -8.84 -0.78 1.27
N ILE A 124 -7.86 -0.48 2.13
CA ILE A 124 -6.71 -1.37 2.37
C ILE A 124 -7.20 -2.75 2.82
N ILE A 125 -8.08 -2.80 3.83
CA ILE A 125 -8.61 -4.06 4.35
C ILE A 125 -9.45 -4.79 3.29
N HIS A 126 -10.23 -4.07 2.49
CA HIS A 126 -10.99 -4.64 1.39
C HIS A 126 -10.08 -5.27 0.32
N CYS A 127 -9.01 -4.58 -0.09
CA CYS A 127 -8.03 -5.10 -1.03
C CYS A 127 -7.42 -6.42 -0.52
N ILE A 128 -6.99 -6.46 0.74
CA ILE A 128 -6.42 -7.67 1.36
C ILE A 128 -7.46 -8.79 1.38
N ARG A 129 -8.70 -8.51 1.79
CA ARG A 129 -9.74 -9.55 1.89
C ARG A 129 -10.17 -10.12 0.54
N SER A 130 -10.14 -9.31 -0.52
CA SER A 130 -10.73 -9.64 -1.83
C SER A 130 -9.72 -10.01 -2.92
N HIS A 131 -8.40 -9.96 -2.64
CA HIS A 131 -7.38 -10.22 -3.67
C HIS A 131 -7.41 -11.65 -4.24
N ARG A 132 -8.00 -12.61 -3.51
CA ARG A 132 -8.03 -14.01 -3.90
C ARG A 132 -9.18 -14.30 -4.87
N PHE A 133 -8.85 -14.77 -6.07
CA PHE A 133 -9.83 -15.09 -7.13
C PHE A 133 -10.95 -16.07 -6.70
N ARG A 134 -10.60 -17.11 -5.93
CA ARG A 134 -11.55 -18.16 -5.50
C ARG A 134 -12.26 -17.84 -4.16
N ASN A 135 -12.29 -16.58 -3.73
CA ASN A 135 -12.97 -16.10 -2.51
C ASN A 135 -14.36 -15.53 -2.86
N PRO A 136 -15.41 -15.71 -2.03
CA PRO A 136 -16.68 -14.99 -2.19
C PRO A 136 -16.53 -13.45 -2.18
N HIS A 137 -15.49 -12.92 -1.53
CA HIS A 137 -15.21 -11.49 -1.53
C HIS A 137 -14.58 -11.04 -2.86
N LYS A 138 -15.37 -10.36 -3.70
CA LYS A 138 -14.89 -9.82 -4.98
C LYS A 138 -14.22 -8.46 -4.80
N PRO A 139 -13.17 -8.15 -5.60
CA PRO A 139 -12.68 -6.79 -5.73
C PRO A 139 -13.81 -5.84 -6.12
N GLY A 140 -13.78 -4.64 -5.56
CA GLY A 140 -14.81 -3.64 -5.76
C GLY A 140 -14.24 -2.26 -5.50
N THR A 141 -14.75 -1.28 -6.23
CA THR A 141 -14.43 0.14 -6.05
C THR A 141 -15.47 0.78 -5.13
N PRO A 142 -15.08 1.80 -4.33
CA PRO A 142 -16.04 2.64 -3.61
C PRO A 142 -17.01 3.39 -4.54
#